data_AF-A0A518G9Q0-F1
#
_entry.id   AF-A0A518G9Q0-F1
#
_cell.length_a   1.000
_cell.length_b   1.000
_cell.length_c   1.000
_cell.angle_alpha   90.00
_cell.angle_beta   90.00
_cell.angle_gamma   90.00
#
_symmetry.space_group_name_H-M   'P 1'
#
loop_
_entity.id
_entity.type
_entity.pdbx_description
1 polymer ?
#
loop_
_entity_poly.entity_id
_entity_poly.type
_entity_poly.pdbx_seq_one_letter_code
_entity_poly.pdbx_strand_id
1 'polypeptide(L)'
;MCSTSTRNSFSVHDFTDSLVAAGYDNTGMVADPSSLPEYDRHNVESALRRPTWRYDRAITLYDAGGRYSPMLDGPMTTAFLRMHGIRNRLLRAGVSPVDFPIKCPLHLRHMIAAEEFFLHADSWRKACLEARILAGQESDQISEACCLSVQAVHWYERLFFQVADRLQAPDWIIGSVIGPIAQAGIDEVSQEHALRFLGYIGGEHIVEQLVRGGSSHQIPTSASEVYSFLDSRIQVALRVQTYLGISAMKPSRFDTNPLLSSYAKQQDLDLRATGESEQASWIRSYIESVAKNTQVPRGSEIDKLPSDSHLRSYSVGCVELRADEQNRYSKGGLPYFDRLQAFKLPEPNSQVNIEDE
;
A
#
# COMPACT_ATOMS: atom_id res chain seq x y z
N MET A 1 23.62 3.66 -7.33
CA MET A 1 23.96 4.46 -8.53
C MET A 1 22.77 4.37 -9.47
N CYS A 2 21.81 5.30 -9.35
CA CYS A 2 20.65 5.36 -10.24
C CYS A 2 21.03 6.12 -11.50
N SER A 3 21.07 5.42 -12.63
CA SER A 3 21.16 6.01 -13.96
C SER A 3 19.89 6.80 -14.23
N THR A 4 19.98 8.12 -14.32
CA THR A 4 18.89 8.98 -14.78
C THR A 4 18.69 8.78 -16.28
N SER A 5 17.83 7.82 -16.63
CA SER A 5 17.30 7.65 -17.98
C SER A 5 16.59 8.92 -18.41
N THR A 6 17.04 9.54 -19.50
CA THR A 6 16.37 10.66 -20.16
C THR A 6 15.05 10.16 -20.75
N ARG A 7 13.96 10.33 -19.99
CA ARG A 7 12.58 10.09 -20.45
C ARG A 7 12.32 10.86 -21.74
N ASN A 8 11.81 10.15 -22.74
CA ASN A 8 11.32 10.73 -23.98
C ASN A 8 10.06 11.57 -23.66
N SER A 9 10.24 12.85 -23.40
CA SER A 9 9.16 13.72 -22.92
C SER A 9 8.23 14.08 -24.07
N PHE A 10 7.06 13.44 -24.14
CA PHE A 10 5.95 13.94 -24.94
C PHE A 10 5.53 15.31 -24.37
N SER A 11 5.82 16.39 -25.10
CA SER A 11 5.56 17.76 -24.66
C SER A 11 4.06 18.03 -24.59
N VAL A 12 3.57 18.47 -23.42
CA VAL A 12 2.18 18.86 -23.22
C VAL A 12 1.81 20.08 -24.08
N HIS A 13 2.80 20.87 -24.49
CA HIS A 13 2.59 22.07 -25.32
C HIS A 13 2.23 21.72 -26.77
N ASP A 14 2.82 20.68 -27.36
CA ASP A 14 2.48 20.22 -28.72
C ASP A 14 1.02 19.74 -28.80
N PHE A 15 0.47 19.27 -27.68
CA PHE A 15 -0.91 18.81 -27.54
C PHE A 15 -1.91 19.96 -27.39
N THR A 16 -1.59 21.01 -26.62
CA THR A 16 -2.49 22.15 -26.44
C THR A 16 -2.67 22.95 -27.73
N ASP A 17 -1.61 23.08 -28.53
CA ASP A 17 -1.63 23.88 -29.75
C ASP A 17 -2.44 23.20 -30.88
N SER A 18 -2.38 21.86 -30.98
CA SER A 18 -3.24 21.09 -31.89
C SER A 18 -4.73 21.20 -31.52
N LEU A 19 -5.06 21.45 -30.25
CA LEU A 19 -6.44 21.49 -29.76
C LEU A 19 -7.08 22.88 -29.85
N VAL A 20 -6.29 23.95 -29.82
CA VAL A 20 -6.77 25.33 -30.05
C VAL A 20 -7.12 25.53 -31.53
N ALA A 21 -6.39 24.90 -32.45
CA ALA A 21 -6.63 24.99 -33.88
C ALA A 21 -8.00 24.43 -34.36
N ALA A 22 -8.68 23.63 -33.54
CA ALA A 22 -9.94 22.96 -33.92
C ALA A 22 -11.23 23.79 -33.73
N GLY A 23 -11.14 25.05 -33.27
CA GLY A 23 -12.26 26.01 -33.36
C GLY A 23 -13.49 25.74 -32.49
N TYR A 24 -13.36 25.04 -31.36
CA TYR A 24 -14.50 24.78 -30.45
C TYR A 24 -14.76 25.96 -29.51
N ASP A 25 -15.80 26.74 -29.82
CA ASP A 25 -16.27 27.87 -29.01
C ASP A 25 -17.20 27.41 -27.88
N ASN A 26 -16.91 27.79 -26.64
CA ASN A 26 -17.48 27.18 -25.42
C ASN A 26 -18.22 28.23 -24.55
N THR A 27 -19.16 28.97 -25.15
CA THR A 27 -19.73 30.21 -24.60
C THR A 27 -21.08 30.10 -23.85
N GLY A 28 -21.63 28.89 -23.65
CA GLY A 28 -22.94 28.69 -22.98
C GLY A 28 -22.94 28.87 -21.45
N MET A 29 -23.88 29.66 -20.92
CA MET A 29 -24.28 29.99 -19.52
C MET A 29 -23.30 29.84 -18.32
N VAL A 30 -23.20 30.90 -17.52
CA VAL A 30 -22.33 31.03 -16.33
C VAL A 30 -23.06 30.48 -15.09
N ALA A 31 -22.65 29.33 -14.59
CA ALA A 31 -22.92 28.97 -13.20
C ALA A 31 -21.91 29.71 -12.29
N ASP A 32 -22.35 30.17 -11.12
CA ASP A 32 -21.50 30.88 -10.15
C ASP A 32 -20.39 29.94 -9.62
N PRO A 33 -19.10 30.18 -9.94
CA PRO A 33 -18.01 29.31 -9.56
C PRO A 33 -17.77 29.24 -8.04
N SER A 34 -18.38 30.13 -7.25
CA SER A 34 -18.31 30.11 -5.77
C SER A 34 -19.20 29.04 -5.12
N SER A 35 -20.12 28.43 -5.89
CA SER A 35 -21.08 27.43 -5.37
C SER A 35 -20.60 25.98 -5.45
N LEU A 36 -19.50 25.71 -6.18
CA LEU A 36 -18.88 24.40 -6.18
C LEU A 36 -18.16 24.19 -4.85
N PRO A 37 -18.19 22.98 -4.24
CA PRO A 37 -17.32 22.67 -3.12
C PRO A 37 -15.92 23.11 -3.52
N GLU A 38 -15.24 23.82 -2.61
CA GLU A 38 -13.92 24.42 -2.78
C GLU A 38 -12.89 23.33 -3.10
N TYR A 39 -12.99 22.78 -4.32
CA TYR A 39 -12.13 21.75 -4.84
C TYR A 39 -10.89 22.50 -5.27
N ASP A 40 -10.03 22.58 -4.28
CA ASP A 40 -9.17 23.68 -4.03
C ASP A 40 -8.12 23.85 -5.12
N ARG A 41 -7.73 25.09 -5.42
CA ARG A 41 -6.45 25.34 -6.12
C ARG A 41 -5.31 24.66 -5.36
N HIS A 42 -5.49 24.47 -4.05
CA HIS A 42 -4.58 23.74 -3.20
C HIS A 42 -4.46 22.25 -3.55
N ASN A 43 -5.34 21.61 -4.33
CA ASN A 43 -5.21 20.18 -4.59
C ASN A 43 -3.98 19.81 -5.43
N VAL A 44 -3.51 20.66 -6.34
CA VAL A 44 -2.29 20.35 -7.14
C VAL A 44 -1.08 20.15 -6.21
N GLU A 45 -0.94 21.04 -5.23
CA GLU A 45 0.16 21.09 -4.25
C GLU A 45 -0.17 20.37 -2.94
N SER A 46 -1.43 19.98 -2.72
CA SER A 46 -1.90 19.43 -1.44
C SER A 46 -1.13 18.16 -1.09
N ALA A 47 -0.64 18.10 0.14
CA ALA A 47 -0.05 16.89 0.69
C ALA A 47 -1.08 15.75 0.81
N LEU A 48 -2.38 16.07 0.87
CA LEU A 48 -3.48 15.11 1.04
C LEU A 48 -4.20 14.76 -0.27
N ARG A 49 -3.66 15.20 -1.41
CA ARG A 49 -4.20 14.92 -2.74
C ARG A 49 -4.37 13.40 -2.93
N ARG A 50 -5.52 12.95 -3.44
CA ARG A 50 -5.74 11.55 -3.82
C ARG A 50 -5.12 11.28 -5.20
N PRO A 51 -4.69 10.04 -5.51
CA PRO A 51 -4.20 9.71 -6.87
C PRO A 51 -5.24 9.97 -7.98
N THR A 52 -6.53 9.84 -7.67
CA THR A 52 -7.67 10.04 -8.58
C THR A 52 -8.14 11.48 -8.71
N TRP A 53 -7.49 12.45 -8.05
CA TRP A 53 -8.04 13.81 -7.88
C TRP A 53 -8.44 14.51 -9.19
N ARG A 54 -7.74 14.26 -10.31
CA ARG A 54 -8.08 14.85 -11.61
C ARG A 54 -9.38 14.30 -12.16
N TYR A 55 -9.56 12.98 -12.07
CA TYR A 55 -10.80 12.33 -12.44
C TYR A 55 -11.95 12.79 -11.54
N ASP A 56 -11.74 12.78 -10.22
CA ASP A 56 -12.75 13.23 -9.24
C ASP A 56 -13.18 14.68 -9.51
N ARG A 57 -12.22 15.56 -9.81
CA ARG A 57 -12.46 16.94 -10.23
C ARG A 57 -13.23 17.01 -11.56
N ALA A 58 -12.86 16.20 -12.55
CA ALA A 58 -13.51 16.19 -13.85
C ALA A 58 -14.98 15.75 -13.74
N ILE A 59 -15.26 14.69 -12.97
CA ILE A 59 -16.62 14.22 -12.71
C ILE A 59 -17.43 15.30 -11.98
N THR A 60 -16.85 15.92 -10.95
CA THR A 60 -17.52 17.02 -10.22
C THR A 60 -17.92 18.17 -11.15
N LEU A 61 -17.03 18.59 -12.05
CA LEU A 61 -17.31 19.65 -13.02
C LEU A 61 -18.36 19.24 -14.06
N TYR A 62 -18.29 17.99 -14.51
CA TYR A 62 -19.24 17.41 -15.46
C TYR A 62 -20.65 17.35 -14.88
N ASP A 63 -20.80 16.83 -13.65
CA ASP A 63 -22.09 16.67 -12.97
C ASP A 63 -22.73 18.01 -12.60
N ALA A 64 -21.92 18.99 -12.22
CA ALA A 64 -22.40 20.33 -11.94
C ALA A 64 -22.90 21.09 -13.19
N GLY A 65 -22.66 20.57 -14.40
CA GLY A 65 -22.90 21.29 -15.65
C GLY A 65 -22.13 22.62 -15.72
N GLY A 66 -21.09 22.77 -14.89
CA GLY A 66 -20.37 24.01 -14.68
C GLY A 66 -19.40 24.31 -15.81
N ARG A 67 -19.02 25.58 -15.94
CA ARG A 67 -17.90 25.96 -16.81
C ARG A 67 -16.60 25.52 -16.14
N TYR A 68 -15.74 24.85 -16.90
CA TYR A 68 -14.36 24.59 -16.49
C TYR A 68 -13.45 25.67 -17.09
N SER A 69 -12.35 25.98 -16.39
CA SER A 69 -11.33 26.89 -16.89
C SER A 69 -10.10 26.08 -17.25
N PRO A 70 -9.68 26.05 -18.54
CA PRO A 70 -8.47 25.34 -18.94
C PRO A 70 -7.22 25.75 -18.15
N MET A 71 -7.17 27.01 -17.69
CA MET A 71 -6.08 27.55 -16.90
C MET A 71 -6.09 27.03 -15.45
N LEU A 72 -7.27 26.77 -14.87
CA LEU A 72 -7.39 26.31 -13.48
C LEU A 72 -7.40 24.80 -13.36
N ASP A 73 -8.15 24.12 -14.23
CA ASP A 73 -8.36 22.67 -14.15
C ASP A 73 -7.25 21.89 -14.89
N GLY A 74 -6.45 22.58 -15.69
CA GLY A 74 -5.34 22.03 -16.43
C GLY A 74 -5.78 21.24 -17.69
N PRO A 75 -4.79 20.85 -18.52
CA PRO A 75 -5.06 20.29 -19.84
C PRO A 75 -5.73 18.91 -19.78
N MET A 76 -5.39 18.08 -18.79
CA MET A 76 -5.92 16.71 -18.72
C MET A 76 -7.40 16.67 -18.32
N THR A 77 -7.79 17.41 -17.28
CA THR A 77 -9.20 17.53 -16.86
C THR A 77 -10.04 18.16 -17.97
N THR A 78 -9.50 19.20 -18.63
CA THR A 78 -10.15 19.82 -19.81
C THR A 78 -10.35 18.82 -20.95
N ALA A 79 -9.32 18.04 -21.28
CA ALA A 79 -9.41 17.04 -22.35
C ALA A 79 -10.45 15.96 -22.02
N PHE A 80 -10.53 15.52 -20.77
CA PHE A 80 -11.54 14.58 -20.30
C PHE A 80 -12.96 15.14 -20.41
N LEU A 81 -13.20 16.38 -19.97
CA LEU A 81 -14.50 17.04 -20.11
C LEU A 81 -14.91 17.20 -21.58
N ARG A 82 -13.97 17.55 -22.46
CA ARG A 82 -14.21 17.62 -23.91
C ARG A 82 -14.55 16.25 -24.49
N MET A 83 -13.85 15.19 -24.06
CA MET A 83 -14.14 13.82 -24.46
C MET A 83 -15.59 13.44 -24.11
N HIS A 84 -16.02 13.67 -22.87
CA HIS A 84 -17.42 13.43 -22.47
C HIS A 84 -18.42 14.30 -23.24
N GLY A 85 -18.10 15.57 -23.51
CA GLY A 85 -18.93 16.44 -24.34
C GLY A 85 -19.09 15.93 -25.78
N ILE A 86 -18.03 15.36 -26.36
CA ILE A 86 -18.09 14.70 -27.68
C ILE A 86 -18.92 13.41 -27.59
N ARG A 87 -18.66 12.56 -26.60
CA ARG A 87 -19.39 11.31 -26.34
C ARG A 87 -20.89 11.54 -26.23
N ASN A 88 -21.31 12.54 -25.46
CA ASN A 88 -22.72 12.91 -25.32
C ASN A 88 -23.35 13.44 -26.61
N ARG A 89 -22.62 14.21 -27.42
CA ARG A 89 -23.10 14.66 -28.73
C ARG A 89 -23.30 13.48 -29.68
N LEU A 90 -22.38 12.52 -29.68
CA LEU A 90 -22.50 11.28 -30.48
C LEU A 90 -23.68 10.43 -30.03
N LEU A 91 -23.89 10.26 -28.70
CA LEU A 91 -25.06 9.59 -28.15
C LEU A 91 -26.37 10.24 -28.61
N ARG A 92 -26.46 11.58 -28.53
CA ARG A 92 -27.64 12.34 -28.99
C ARG A 92 -27.87 12.23 -30.50
N ALA A 93 -26.81 12.01 -31.27
CA ALA A 93 -26.89 11.75 -32.71
C ALA A 93 -27.24 10.29 -33.05
N GLY A 94 -27.51 9.43 -32.04
CA GLY A 94 -27.87 8.03 -32.24
C GLY A 94 -26.68 7.11 -32.55
N VAL A 95 -25.44 7.55 -32.33
CA VAL A 95 -24.25 6.71 -32.52
C VAL A 95 -24.15 5.70 -31.39
N SER A 96 -23.99 4.42 -31.74
CA SER A 96 -23.81 3.34 -30.76
C SER A 96 -22.50 3.53 -29.97
N PRO A 97 -22.47 3.24 -28.66
CA PRO A 97 -21.24 3.28 -27.86
C PRO A 97 -20.09 2.45 -28.45
N VAL A 98 -20.42 1.34 -29.10
CA VAL A 98 -19.44 0.45 -29.77
C VAL A 98 -18.70 1.17 -30.92
N ASP A 99 -19.31 2.20 -31.51
CA ASP A 99 -18.74 2.96 -32.62
C ASP A 99 -17.93 4.19 -32.16
N PHE A 100 -17.91 4.52 -30.86
CA PHE A 100 -17.16 5.68 -30.35
C PHE A 100 -15.68 5.61 -30.66
N PRO A 101 -14.98 4.46 -30.49
CA PRO A 101 -13.59 4.37 -30.91
C PRO A 101 -13.40 4.64 -32.39
N ILE A 102 -14.39 4.43 -33.26
CA ILE A 102 -14.27 4.67 -34.70
C ILE A 102 -14.52 6.15 -35.03
N LYS A 103 -15.52 6.77 -34.39
CA LYS A 103 -15.95 8.15 -34.68
C LYS A 103 -15.17 9.22 -33.93
N CYS A 104 -14.50 8.87 -32.83
CA CYS A 104 -13.69 9.80 -32.06
C CYS A 104 -12.30 10.02 -32.69
N PRO A 105 -11.75 11.25 -32.62
CA PRO A 105 -10.34 11.53 -32.90
C PRO A 105 -9.41 10.54 -32.19
N LEU A 106 -8.31 10.15 -32.85
CA LEU A 106 -7.38 9.10 -32.37
C LEU A 106 -6.93 9.32 -30.91
N HIS A 107 -6.57 10.54 -30.54
CA HIS A 107 -6.12 10.87 -29.17
C HIS A 107 -7.19 10.64 -28.11
N LEU A 108 -8.48 10.81 -28.44
CA LEU A 108 -9.59 10.52 -27.53
C LEU A 108 -9.85 9.02 -27.41
N ARG A 109 -9.51 8.22 -28.43
CA ARG A 109 -9.65 6.75 -28.37
C ARG A 109 -8.81 6.16 -27.24
N HIS A 110 -7.57 6.65 -27.09
CA HIS A 110 -6.68 6.21 -26.01
C HIS A 110 -7.18 6.63 -24.63
N MET A 111 -7.79 7.81 -24.52
CA MET A 111 -8.42 8.27 -23.28
C MET A 111 -9.65 7.43 -22.92
N ILE A 112 -10.51 7.12 -23.90
CA ILE A 112 -11.67 6.25 -23.73
C ILE A 112 -11.21 4.86 -23.28
N ALA A 113 -10.17 4.29 -23.90
CA ALA A 113 -9.61 3.01 -23.50
C ALA A 113 -9.08 3.03 -22.04
N ALA A 114 -8.45 4.13 -21.62
CA ALA A 114 -8.00 4.30 -20.24
C ALA A 114 -9.18 4.40 -19.26
N GLU A 115 -10.25 5.13 -19.61
CA GLU A 115 -11.48 5.23 -18.83
C GLU A 115 -12.19 3.88 -18.72
N GLU A 116 -12.35 3.16 -19.82
CA GLU A 116 -12.93 1.82 -19.86
C GLU A 116 -12.14 0.84 -18.98
N PHE A 117 -10.80 0.89 -19.04
CA PHE A 117 -9.96 0.10 -18.14
C PHE A 117 -10.18 0.52 -16.67
N PHE A 118 -10.20 1.81 -16.36
CA PHE A 118 -10.44 2.31 -15.01
C PHE A 118 -11.81 1.94 -14.44
N LEU A 119 -12.86 1.89 -15.26
CA LEU A 119 -14.20 1.56 -14.81
C LEU A 119 -14.45 0.04 -14.77
N HIS A 120 -13.99 -0.70 -15.77
CA HIS A 120 -14.43 -2.07 -16.01
C HIS A 120 -13.36 -3.14 -15.80
N ALA A 121 -12.08 -2.78 -15.68
CA ALA A 121 -11.09 -3.79 -15.33
C ALA A 121 -11.38 -4.37 -13.94
N ASP A 122 -11.10 -5.66 -13.77
CA ASP A 122 -11.10 -6.26 -12.45
C ASP A 122 -10.05 -5.57 -11.56
N SER A 123 -10.24 -5.72 -10.25
CA SER A 123 -9.41 -5.06 -9.25
C SER A 123 -7.94 -5.50 -9.33
N TRP A 124 -7.68 -6.76 -9.72
CA TRP A 124 -6.35 -7.31 -9.93
C TRP A 124 -5.59 -6.68 -11.10
N ARG A 125 -6.21 -6.52 -12.28
CA ARG A 125 -5.61 -5.89 -13.46
C ARG A 125 -5.31 -4.42 -13.21
N LYS A 126 -6.16 -3.71 -12.48
CA LYS A 126 -5.89 -2.34 -12.01
C LYS A 126 -4.68 -2.31 -11.10
N ALA A 127 -4.63 -3.19 -10.10
CA ALA A 127 -3.48 -3.28 -9.19
C ALA A 127 -2.18 -3.62 -9.94
N CYS A 128 -2.23 -4.47 -10.96
CA CYS A 128 -1.10 -4.79 -11.83
C CYS A 128 -0.58 -3.58 -12.59
N LEU A 129 -1.46 -2.75 -13.15
CA LEU A 129 -1.07 -1.52 -13.86
C LEU A 129 -0.48 -0.49 -12.88
N GLU A 130 -1.17 -0.27 -11.76
CA GLU A 130 -0.78 0.72 -10.74
C GLU A 130 0.54 0.36 -10.07
N ALA A 131 0.78 -0.92 -9.77
CA ALA A 131 2.05 -1.37 -9.21
C ALA A 131 3.23 -1.16 -10.17
N ARG A 132 3.04 -1.32 -11.48
CA ARG A 132 4.07 -1.02 -12.49
C ARG A 132 4.37 0.47 -12.58
N ILE A 133 3.33 1.32 -12.50
CA ILE A 133 3.49 2.78 -12.43
C ILE A 133 4.26 3.16 -11.15
N LEU A 134 3.92 2.57 -10.00
CA LEU A 134 4.61 2.80 -8.72
C LEU A 134 6.07 2.32 -8.75
N ALA A 135 6.33 1.22 -9.45
CA ALA A 135 7.68 0.70 -9.67
C ALA A 135 8.54 1.56 -10.60
N GLY A 136 7.96 2.59 -11.22
CA GLY A 136 8.66 3.47 -12.16
C GLY A 136 8.98 2.81 -13.51
N GLN A 137 8.26 1.74 -13.88
CA GLN A 137 8.44 1.04 -15.14
C GLN A 137 8.11 1.96 -16.33
N GLU A 138 8.81 1.80 -17.46
CA GLU A 138 8.59 2.64 -18.65
C GLU A 138 7.24 2.33 -19.32
N SER A 139 6.57 3.36 -19.84
CA SER A 139 5.20 3.24 -20.39
C SER A 139 5.08 2.21 -21.52
N ASP A 140 6.15 2.00 -22.31
CA ASP A 140 6.20 1.00 -23.38
C ASP A 140 6.14 -0.43 -22.82
N GLN A 141 6.86 -0.70 -21.74
CA GLN A 141 6.86 -2.01 -21.07
C GLN A 141 5.53 -2.26 -20.37
N ILE A 142 4.94 -1.22 -19.75
CA ILE A 142 3.60 -1.30 -19.15
C ILE A 142 2.54 -1.58 -20.22
N SER A 143 2.63 -0.90 -21.37
CA SER A 143 1.76 -1.08 -22.53
C SER A 143 1.74 -2.54 -22.98
N GLU A 144 2.91 -3.15 -23.18
CA GLU A 144 3.05 -4.56 -23.55
C GLU A 144 2.48 -5.49 -22.48
N ALA A 145 2.82 -5.27 -21.20
CA ALA A 145 2.41 -6.14 -20.09
C ALA A 145 0.90 -6.08 -19.79
N CYS A 146 0.26 -4.93 -20.00
CA CYS A 146 -1.15 -4.71 -19.68
C CYS A 146 -2.08 -4.77 -20.90
N CYS A 147 -1.55 -5.02 -22.09
CA CYS A 147 -2.29 -4.99 -23.37
C CYS A 147 -3.04 -3.65 -23.58
N LEU A 148 -2.39 -2.54 -23.25
CA LEU A 148 -2.89 -1.18 -23.46
C LEU A 148 -1.98 -0.45 -24.42
N SER A 149 -2.46 0.52 -25.17
CA SER A 149 -1.57 1.42 -25.91
C SER A 149 -0.77 2.30 -24.95
N VAL A 150 0.47 2.67 -25.29
CA VAL A 150 1.32 3.60 -24.54
C VAL A 150 0.57 4.90 -24.15
N GLN A 151 -0.20 5.46 -25.08
CA GLN A 151 -0.99 6.68 -24.84
C GLN A 151 -2.12 6.45 -23.82
N ALA A 152 -2.72 5.25 -23.79
CA ALA A 152 -3.74 4.91 -22.80
C ALA A 152 -3.12 4.74 -21.41
N VAL A 153 -1.92 4.17 -21.31
CA VAL A 153 -1.15 4.12 -20.05
C VAL A 153 -0.87 5.53 -19.54
N HIS A 154 -0.41 6.43 -20.40
CA HIS A 154 -0.16 7.83 -20.05
C HIS A 154 -1.42 8.58 -19.59
N TRP A 155 -2.55 8.35 -20.27
CA TRP A 155 -3.85 8.89 -19.82
C TRP A 155 -4.25 8.30 -18.47
N TYR A 156 -4.05 7.00 -18.27
CA TYR A 156 -4.39 6.34 -17.01
C TYR A 156 -3.60 6.91 -15.84
N GLU A 157 -2.28 6.96 -15.97
CA GLU A 157 -1.38 7.55 -14.99
C GLU A 157 -1.75 9.01 -14.69
N ARG A 158 -2.06 9.82 -15.71
CA ARG A 158 -2.28 11.25 -15.48
C ARG A 158 -3.67 11.61 -14.97
N LEU A 159 -4.71 10.85 -15.33
CA LEU A 159 -6.09 11.14 -14.94
C LEU A 159 -6.57 10.33 -13.75
N PHE A 160 -6.33 9.02 -13.76
CA PHE A 160 -6.90 8.09 -12.79
C PHE A 160 -5.92 7.73 -11.67
N PHE A 161 -4.61 7.82 -11.91
CA PHE A 161 -3.59 7.40 -10.94
C PHE A 161 -2.36 8.31 -10.88
N GLN A 162 -2.57 9.60 -10.59
CA GLN A 162 -1.51 10.61 -10.64
C GLN A 162 -0.57 10.55 -9.44
N VAL A 163 0.46 9.71 -9.56
CA VAL A 163 1.52 9.52 -8.57
C VAL A 163 2.91 9.88 -9.07
N ALA A 164 3.07 10.08 -10.39
CA ALA A 164 4.35 10.27 -11.07
C ALA A 164 5.24 11.39 -10.48
N ASP A 165 4.62 12.52 -10.13
CA ASP A 165 5.26 13.70 -9.54
C ASP A 165 5.67 13.49 -8.07
N ARG A 166 5.25 12.37 -7.47
CA ARG A 166 5.43 12.07 -6.04
C ARG A 166 6.04 10.70 -5.77
N LEU A 167 6.51 9.99 -6.80
CA LEU A 167 7.19 8.71 -6.62
C LEU A 167 8.41 8.82 -5.68
N GLN A 168 9.05 9.99 -5.63
CA GLN A 168 10.19 10.28 -4.74
C GLN A 168 9.78 10.75 -3.34
N ALA A 169 8.48 10.83 -3.05
CA ALA A 169 7.93 11.22 -1.75
C ALA A 169 7.36 9.97 -1.03
N PRO A 170 8.20 9.15 -0.38
CA PRO A 170 7.78 7.86 0.17
C PRO A 170 6.67 7.99 1.21
N ASP A 171 6.73 9.00 2.08
CA ASP A 171 5.69 9.24 3.08
C ASP A 171 4.32 9.51 2.44
N TRP A 172 4.30 10.19 1.29
CA TRP A 172 3.08 10.44 0.55
C TRP A 172 2.55 9.19 -0.14
N ILE A 173 3.42 8.42 -0.81
CA ILE A 173 3.01 7.16 -1.44
C ILE A 173 2.50 6.18 -0.39
N ILE A 174 3.26 6.02 0.70
CA ILE A 174 2.90 5.16 1.81
C ILE A 174 1.63 5.65 2.50
N GLY A 175 1.41 6.95 2.69
CA GLY A 175 0.23 7.47 3.38
C GLY A 175 -1.04 7.54 2.52
N SER A 176 -0.91 7.95 1.26
CA SER A 176 -2.05 8.27 0.38
C SER A 176 -2.40 7.18 -0.62
N VAL A 177 -1.42 6.40 -1.08
CA VAL A 177 -1.64 5.31 -2.05
C VAL A 177 -1.76 3.98 -1.34
N ILE A 178 -0.83 3.71 -0.40
CA ILE A 178 -0.72 2.44 0.31
C ILE A 178 -1.41 2.52 1.68
N GLY A 179 -1.54 3.70 2.28
CA GLY A 179 -1.86 3.88 3.70
C GLY A 179 -3.21 3.32 4.14
N PRO A 180 -4.29 3.41 3.33
CA PRO A 180 -5.54 2.74 3.63
C PRO A 180 -5.39 1.23 3.89
N ILE A 181 -4.34 0.61 3.36
CA ILE A 181 -3.98 -0.81 3.51
C ILE A 181 -3.30 -1.06 4.84
N ALA A 182 -2.29 -0.26 5.17
CA ALA A 182 -1.49 -0.44 6.39
C ALA A 182 -2.34 -0.25 7.66
N GLN A 183 -3.45 0.50 7.54
CA GLN A 183 -4.41 0.72 8.62
C GLN A 183 -5.44 -0.41 8.77
N ALA A 184 -5.72 -1.16 7.69
CA ALA A 184 -6.69 -2.25 7.65
C ALA A 184 -6.27 -3.49 8.48
N GLY A 185 -4.98 -3.60 8.82
CA GLY A 185 -4.43 -4.74 9.55
C GLY A 185 -4.07 -5.92 8.64
N ILE A 186 -3.40 -6.93 9.20
CA ILE A 186 -2.85 -8.08 8.45
C ILE A 186 -3.96 -8.90 7.78
N ASP A 187 -5.09 -9.04 8.47
CA ASP A 187 -6.22 -9.87 8.01
C ASP A 187 -6.91 -9.29 6.77
N GLU A 188 -6.67 -8.01 6.46
CA GLU A 188 -7.27 -7.28 5.33
C GLU A 188 -6.26 -6.93 4.23
N VAL A 189 -5.02 -7.42 4.31
CA VAL A 189 -4.02 -7.20 3.24
C VAL A 189 -4.38 -8.02 2.01
N SER A 190 -5.15 -7.42 1.11
CA SER A 190 -5.45 -8.00 -0.20
C SER A 190 -4.18 -8.21 -1.04
N GLN A 191 -4.21 -9.14 -1.98
CA GLN A 191 -3.07 -9.38 -2.88
C GLN A 191 -2.74 -8.14 -3.74
N GLU A 192 -3.75 -7.34 -4.09
CA GLU A 192 -3.61 -6.10 -4.85
C GLU A 192 -2.83 -5.04 -4.07
N HIS A 193 -3.12 -4.96 -2.78
CA HIS A 193 -2.47 -4.06 -1.85
C HIS A 193 -1.00 -4.42 -1.66
N ALA A 194 -0.73 -5.71 -1.43
CA ALA A 194 0.62 -6.26 -1.40
C ALA A 194 1.40 -5.96 -2.68
N LEU A 195 0.76 -6.10 -3.84
CA LEU A 195 1.38 -5.85 -5.14
C LEU A 195 1.80 -4.39 -5.31
N ARG A 196 0.94 -3.42 -4.94
CA ARG A 196 1.28 -1.99 -4.99
C ARG A 196 2.43 -1.65 -4.02
N PHE A 197 2.37 -2.17 -2.79
CA PHE A 197 3.41 -1.94 -1.77
C PHE A 197 4.77 -2.48 -2.20
N LEU A 198 4.80 -3.76 -2.59
CA LEU A 198 6.02 -4.42 -3.03
C LEU A 198 6.54 -3.87 -4.36
N GLY A 199 5.65 -3.43 -5.25
CA GLY A 199 6.05 -2.77 -6.48
C GLY A 199 6.73 -1.43 -6.25
N TYR A 200 6.21 -0.62 -5.31
CA TYR A 200 6.83 0.65 -4.96
C TYR A 200 8.21 0.48 -4.31
N ILE A 201 8.34 -0.44 -3.34
CA ILE A 201 9.60 -0.63 -2.59
C ILE A 201 10.63 -1.44 -3.41
N GLY A 202 10.16 -2.48 -4.09
CA GLY A 202 11.00 -3.47 -4.76
C GLY A 202 11.26 -3.20 -6.24
N GLY A 203 10.51 -2.26 -6.85
CA GLY A 203 10.62 -1.93 -8.26
C GLY A 203 10.05 -3.00 -9.20
N GLU A 204 10.34 -2.83 -10.50
CA GLU A 204 9.66 -3.56 -11.58
C GLU A 204 9.87 -5.08 -11.52
N HIS A 205 11.04 -5.55 -11.08
CA HIS A 205 11.34 -6.98 -11.04
C HIS A 205 10.50 -7.71 -9.99
N ILE A 206 10.22 -7.06 -8.86
CA ILE A 206 9.33 -7.61 -7.85
C ILE A 206 7.90 -7.65 -8.36
N VAL A 207 7.44 -6.62 -9.07
CA VAL A 207 6.11 -6.62 -9.71
C VAL A 207 5.99 -7.78 -10.70
N GLU A 208 6.95 -7.94 -11.60
CA GLU A 208 6.93 -9.03 -12.58
C GLU A 208 6.93 -10.40 -11.91
N GLN A 209 7.74 -10.57 -10.86
CA GLN A 209 7.76 -11.82 -10.10
C GLN A 209 6.42 -12.10 -9.42
N LEU A 210 5.78 -11.10 -8.82
CA LEU A 210 4.48 -11.25 -8.16
C LEU A 210 3.33 -11.52 -9.14
N VAL A 211 3.27 -10.77 -10.25
CA VAL A 211 2.21 -10.92 -11.25
C VAL A 211 2.32 -12.27 -11.96
N ARG A 212 3.53 -12.75 -12.23
CA ARG A 212 3.77 -14.10 -12.80
C ARG A 212 3.65 -15.21 -11.75
N GLY A 213 3.42 -14.86 -10.48
CA GLY A 213 3.30 -15.77 -9.34
C GLY A 213 4.61 -16.46 -8.94
N GLY A 214 5.76 -15.94 -9.36
CA GLY A 214 7.06 -16.44 -8.94
C GLY A 214 7.81 -17.32 -9.94
N SER A 215 7.30 -17.53 -11.16
CA SER A 215 8.03 -18.32 -12.15
C SER A 215 8.32 -17.55 -13.42
N SER A 216 9.57 -17.69 -13.88
CA SER A 216 9.86 -17.79 -15.31
C SER A 216 8.89 -18.78 -15.95
N HIS A 217 8.57 -18.65 -17.23
CA HIS A 217 7.64 -19.52 -17.98
C HIS A 217 8.14 -20.98 -18.12
N GLN A 218 8.55 -21.62 -17.03
CA GLN A 218 8.94 -23.01 -16.95
C GLN A 218 7.66 -23.80 -16.73
N ILE A 219 7.11 -24.27 -17.85
CA ILE A 219 6.07 -25.29 -17.84
C ILE A 219 6.79 -26.61 -17.55
N PRO A 220 6.48 -27.34 -16.46
CA PRO A 220 7.12 -28.62 -16.19
C PRO A 220 6.86 -29.58 -17.36
N THR A 221 7.92 -30.15 -17.90
CA THR A 221 7.88 -31.03 -19.08
C THR A 221 7.78 -32.51 -18.71
N SER A 222 8.12 -32.84 -17.47
CA SER A 222 8.09 -34.19 -16.93
C SER A 222 7.35 -34.27 -15.60
N ALA A 223 6.81 -35.45 -15.26
CA ALA A 223 6.12 -35.67 -13.99
C ALA A 223 7.04 -35.43 -12.77
N SER A 224 8.33 -35.70 -12.89
CA SER A 224 9.33 -35.45 -11.85
C SER A 224 9.56 -33.96 -11.57
N GLU A 225 9.42 -33.09 -12.58
CA GLU A 225 9.60 -31.64 -12.43
C GLU A 225 8.44 -30.97 -11.67
N VAL A 226 7.25 -31.58 -11.67
CA VAL A 226 6.04 -31.02 -11.05
C VAL A 226 6.26 -30.68 -9.58
N TYR A 227 6.89 -31.57 -8.81
CA TYR A 227 7.15 -31.32 -7.39
C TYR A 227 8.13 -30.16 -7.17
N SER A 228 9.24 -30.11 -7.92
CA SER A 228 10.19 -28.99 -7.83
C SER A 228 9.58 -27.65 -8.22
N PHE A 229 8.67 -27.65 -9.19
CA PHE A 229 7.92 -26.47 -9.61
C PHE A 229 6.98 -26.00 -8.48
N LEU A 230 6.22 -26.91 -7.87
CA LEU A 230 5.32 -26.60 -6.75
C LEU A 230 6.08 -26.09 -5.52
N ASP A 231 7.19 -26.73 -5.15
CA ASP A 231 8.02 -26.31 -4.01
C ASP A 231 8.57 -24.90 -4.22
N SER A 232 9.07 -24.60 -5.42
CA SER A 232 9.56 -23.26 -5.77
C SER A 232 8.45 -22.20 -5.64
N ARG A 233 7.22 -22.53 -6.05
CA ARG A 233 6.05 -21.64 -5.92
C ARG A 233 5.68 -21.40 -4.45
N ILE A 234 5.62 -22.46 -3.67
CA ILE A 234 5.31 -22.40 -2.23
C ILE A 234 6.36 -21.54 -1.53
N GLN A 235 7.65 -21.71 -1.83
CA GLN A 235 8.71 -20.92 -1.25
C GLN A 235 8.59 -19.43 -1.58
N VAL A 236 8.32 -19.06 -2.84
CA VAL A 236 8.12 -17.66 -3.22
C VAL A 236 6.89 -17.08 -2.52
N ALA A 237 5.77 -17.81 -2.53
CA ALA A 237 4.55 -17.37 -1.87
C ALA A 237 4.77 -17.17 -0.35
N LEU A 238 5.41 -18.12 0.32
CA LEU A 238 5.73 -18.02 1.75
C LEU A 238 6.66 -16.84 2.06
N ARG A 239 7.68 -16.58 1.23
CA ARG A 239 8.57 -15.42 1.41
C ARG A 239 7.82 -14.11 1.29
N VAL A 240 6.96 -13.98 0.28
CA VAL A 240 6.13 -12.78 0.07
C VAL A 240 5.17 -12.58 1.25
N GLN A 241 4.43 -13.61 1.63
CA GLN A 241 3.49 -13.53 2.76
C GLN A 241 4.19 -13.24 4.09
N THR A 242 5.37 -13.84 4.31
CA THR A 242 6.18 -13.59 5.49
C THR A 242 6.68 -12.15 5.52
N TYR A 243 7.17 -11.63 4.39
CA TYR A 243 7.61 -10.23 4.30
C TYR A 243 6.46 -9.26 4.57
N LEU A 244 5.28 -9.50 3.97
CA LEU A 244 4.09 -8.67 4.19
C LEU A 244 3.62 -8.74 5.64
N GLY A 245 3.59 -9.94 6.22
CA GLY A 245 3.27 -10.15 7.64
C GLY A 245 4.21 -9.35 8.53
N ILE A 246 5.52 -9.49 8.35
CA ILE A 246 6.53 -8.74 9.13
C ILE A 246 6.37 -7.23 8.93
N SER A 247 6.08 -6.77 7.71
CA SER A 247 5.94 -5.34 7.40
C SER A 247 4.67 -4.71 7.97
N ALA A 248 3.58 -5.48 8.04
CA ALA A 248 2.29 -5.03 8.56
C ALA A 248 2.18 -5.22 10.09
N MET A 249 2.94 -6.15 10.67
CA MET A 249 3.00 -6.35 12.11
C MET A 249 3.58 -5.10 12.78
N LYS A 250 2.77 -4.44 13.61
CA LYS A 250 3.32 -3.60 14.68
C LYS A 250 3.82 -4.55 15.76
N PRO A 251 5.14 -4.71 15.95
CA PRO A 251 5.64 -5.67 16.93
C PRO A 251 5.06 -5.30 18.28
N SER A 252 4.20 -6.15 18.84
CA SER A 252 3.78 -5.96 20.22
C SER A 252 4.96 -6.33 21.12
N ARG A 253 4.95 -5.84 22.36
CA ARG A 253 5.92 -6.28 23.39
C ARG A 253 5.98 -7.80 23.54
N PHE A 254 4.93 -8.51 23.12
CA PHE A 254 4.82 -9.96 23.21
C PHE A 254 5.42 -10.70 22.01
N ASP A 255 5.56 -10.05 20.86
CA ASP A 255 6.03 -10.65 19.61
C ASP A 255 7.52 -10.40 19.36
N THR A 256 8.08 -9.33 19.95
CA THR A 256 9.47 -8.92 19.73
C THR A 256 10.47 -10.03 20.10
N ASN A 257 10.31 -10.69 21.25
CA ASN A 257 11.24 -11.75 21.67
C ASN A 257 11.20 -12.98 20.74
N PRO A 258 10.03 -13.55 20.39
CA PRO A 258 9.93 -14.59 19.38
C PRO A 258 10.56 -14.21 18.04
N LEU A 259 10.30 -13.00 17.53
CA LEU A 259 10.85 -12.52 16.26
C LEU A 259 12.38 -12.40 16.30
N LEU A 260 12.92 -11.77 17.35
CA LEU A 260 14.37 -11.65 17.56
C LEU A 260 15.05 -13.02 17.69
N SER A 261 14.44 -13.95 18.43
CA SER A 261 14.97 -15.30 18.59
C SER A 261 14.96 -16.10 17.29
N SER A 262 13.92 -15.92 16.46
CA SER A 262 13.80 -16.58 15.15
C SER A 262 14.85 -16.05 14.18
N TYR A 263 15.07 -14.73 14.15
CA TYR A 263 16.11 -14.11 13.35
C TYR A 263 17.52 -14.55 13.77
N ALA A 264 17.80 -14.62 15.08
CA ALA A 264 19.08 -15.11 15.59
C ALA A 264 19.34 -16.58 15.18
N LYS A 265 18.32 -17.44 15.23
CA LYS A 265 18.42 -18.83 14.77
C LYS A 265 18.66 -18.92 13.26
N GLN A 266 18.00 -18.07 12.47
CA GLN A 266 18.22 -18.02 11.02
C GLN A 266 19.65 -17.63 10.69
N GLN A 267 20.19 -16.60 11.35
CA GLN A 267 21.60 -16.21 11.24
C GLN A 267 22.56 -17.36 11.60
N ASP A 268 22.25 -18.16 12.63
CA ASP A 268 23.07 -19.33 13.02
C ASP A 268 23.07 -20.43 11.94
N LEU A 269 21.93 -20.64 11.26
CA LEU A 269 21.84 -21.57 10.14
C LEU A 269 22.61 -21.08 8.91
N ASP A 270 22.47 -19.79 8.57
CA ASP A 270 23.18 -19.18 7.45
C ASP A 270 24.70 -19.25 7.66
N LEU A 271 25.17 -18.93 8.87
CA LEU A 271 26.59 -19.03 9.23
C LEU A 271 27.16 -20.44 9.07
N ARG A 272 26.39 -21.47 9.48
CA ARG A 272 26.79 -22.88 9.31
C ARG A 272 26.84 -23.28 7.84
N ALA A 273 26.02 -22.68 6.99
CA ALA A 273 25.96 -22.97 5.57
C ALA A 273 27.06 -22.26 4.76
N THR A 274 27.37 -21.00 5.07
CA THR A 274 28.31 -20.17 4.29
C THR A 274 29.74 -20.17 4.83
N GLY A 275 29.95 -20.54 6.11
CA GLY A 275 31.29 -20.67 6.68
C GLY A 275 32.03 -19.34 6.94
N GLU A 276 31.39 -18.18 6.80
CA GLU A 276 32.05 -16.86 6.93
C GLU A 276 31.35 -15.84 7.87
N SER A 277 32.22 -15.10 8.57
CA SER A 277 32.11 -13.73 9.12
C SER A 277 31.93 -13.54 10.64
N GLU A 278 33.00 -13.02 11.28
CA GLU A 278 33.01 -12.40 12.62
C GLU A 278 31.93 -11.32 12.79
N GLN A 279 31.50 -10.68 11.70
CA GLN A 279 30.53 -9.60 11.72
C GLN A 279 29.11 -10.09 12.08
N ALA A 280 28.77 -11.34 11.75
CA ALA A 280 27.50 -11.93 12.18
C ALA A 280 27.53 -12.32 13.67
N SER A 281 28.72 -12.57 14.23
CA SER A 281 28.90 -12.98 15.62
C SER A 281 28.48 -11.89 16.62
N TRP A 282 28.86 -10.62 16.38
CA TRP A 282 28.50 -9.55 17.31
C TRP A 282 27.01 -9.16 17.22
N ILE A 283 26.41 -9.16 16.02
CA ILE A 283 24.95 -8.92 15.85
C ILE A 283 24.19 -10.00 16.59
N ARG A 284 24.61 -11.26 16.46
CA ARG A 284 24.07 -12.39 17.23
C ARG A 284 24.19 -12.15 18.73
N SER A 285 25.38 -11.86 19.24
CA SER A 285 25.62 -11.65 20.67
C SER A 285 24.77 -10.50 21.22
N TYR A 286 24.53 -9.45 20.42
CA TYR A 286 23.66 -8.36 20.78
C TYR A 286 22.19 -8.79 20.86
N ILE A 287 21.68 -9.51 19.84
CA ILE A 287 20.29 -9.98 19.83
C ILE A 287 20.03 -10.98 20.96
N GLU A 288 20.96 -11.89 21.23
CA GLU A 288 20.89 -12.83 22.36
C GLU A 288 20.89 -12.08 23.71
N SER A 289 21.72 -11.04 23.84
CA SER A 289 21.76 -10.20 25.05
C SER A 289 20.44 -9.44 25.26
N VAL A 290 19.90 -8.82 24.21
CA VAL A 290 18.61 -8.13 24.27
C VAL A 290 17.52 -9.12 24.64
N ALA A 291 17.39 -10.24 23.90
CA ALA A 291 16.37 -11.25 24.16
C ALA A 291 16.44 -11.87 25.56
N LYS A 292 17.65 -12.01 26.13
CA LYS A 292 17.85 -12.49 27.51
C LYS A 292 17.44 -11.44 28.55
N ASN A 293 17.69 -10.16 28.27
CA ASN A 293 17.42 -9.06 29.20
C ASN A 293 15.99 -8.51 29.11
N THR A 294 15.24 -8.81 28.05
CA THR A 294 13.85 -8.37 27.84
C THR A 294 12.80 -9.45 28.14
N GLN A 295 13.14 -10.54 28.84
CA GLN A 295 12.15 -11.56 29.22
C GLN A 295 11.23 -11.03 30.32
N VAL A 296 10.01 -10.66 29.95
CA VAL A 296 8.90 -10.53 30.89
C VAL A 296 8.26 -11.92 31.03
N PRO A 297 8.44 -12.62 32.17
CA PRO A 297 7.94 -13.98 32.35
C PRO A 297 6.40 -14.02 32.27
N ARG A 298 5.83 -15.02 31.59
CA ARG A 298 4.36 -15.18 31.50
C ARG A 298 3.88 -16.41 32.27
N GLY A 299 2.93 -16.22 33.19
CA GLY A 299 2.28 -17.33 33.91
C GLY A 299 3.30 -18.27 34.56
N SER A 300 3.22 -19.57 34.31
CA SER A 300 4.14 -20.56 34.90
C SER A 300 5.59 -20.47 34.44
N GLU A 301 5.94 -19.61 33.47
CA GLU A 301 7.34 -19.33 33.12
C GLU A 301 8.09 -18.62 34.25
N ILE A 302 7.37 -17.98 35.17
CA ILE A 302 7.92 -17.40 36.42
C ILE A 302 8.68 -18.46 37.22
N ASP A 303 8.16 -19.68 37.28
CA ASP A 303 8.75 -20.75 38.09
C ASP A 303 10.10 -21.21 37.55
N LYS A 304 10.39 -20.89 36.28
CA LYS A 304 11.65 -21.17 35.61
C LYS A 304 12.68 -20.04 35.79
N LEU A 305 12.29 -18.89 36.35
CA LEU A 305 13.24 -17.82 36.63
C LEU A 305 14.16 -18.21 37.80
N PRO A 306 15.47 -17.88 37.70
CA PRO A 306 16.40 -18.01 38.81
C PRO A 306 15.83 -17.39 40.09
N SER A 307 16.06 -18.03 41.25
CA SER A 307 15.53 -17.58 42.54
C SER A 307 16.02 -16.19 42.97
N ASP A 308 17.14 -15.74 42.40
CA ASP A 308 17.76 -14.42 42.59
C ASP A 308 17.27 -13.36 41.57
N SER A 309 16.40 -13.73 40.62
CA SER A 309 15.86 -12.79 39.66
C SER A 309 14.88 -11.82 40.34
N HIS A 310 15.20 -10.52 40.28
CA HIS A 310 14.32 -9.44 40.75
C HIS A 310 12.94 -9.44 40.09
N LEU A 311 12.73 -10.15 38.98
CA LEU A 311 11.44 -10.26 38.30
C LEU A 311 10.47 -11.20 39.02
N ARG A 312 10.98 -12.16 39.82
CA ARG A 312 10.16 -13.18 40.50
C ARG A 312 9.28 -12.61 41.62
N SER A 313 9.69 -11.50 42.23
CA SER A 313 8.92 -10.81 43.27
C SER A 313 7.73 -10.00 42.72
N TYR A 314 7.74 -9.63 41.44
CA TYR A 314 6.68 -8.81 40.82
C TYR A 314 5.56 -9.62 40.18
N SER A 315 5.66 -10.95 40.25
CA SER A 315 4.78 -11.85 39.53
C SER A 315 3.76 -12.53 40.43
N VAL A 316 3.83 -12.28 41.76
CA VAL A 316 2.85 -12.73 42.75
C VAL A 316 1.68 -11.73 42.73
N GLY A 317 0.65 -12.06 41.95
CA GLY A 317 -0.54 -11.23 41.76
C GLY A 317 -0.62 -10.72 40.33
N CYS A 318 -1.20 -11.52 39.43
CA CYS A 318 -1.32 -11.25 38.00
C CYS A 318 -2.19 -10.01 37.71
N VAL A 319 -1.63 -8.83 37.89
CA VAL A 319 -2.06 -7.60 37.21
C VAL A 319 -0.85 -7.15 36.42
N GLU A 320 -0.90 -7.29 35.09
CA GLU A 320 0.15 -6.74 34.24
C GLU A 320 0.31 -5.25 34.56
N LEU A 321 1.54 -4.85 34.89
CA LEU A 321 1.88 -3.43 35.05
C LEU A 321 1.54 -2.67 33.76
N ARG A 322 0.86 -1.54 33.90
CA ARG A 322 0.62 -0.61 32.80
C ARG A 322 1.95 -0.03 32.30
N ALA A 323 1.98 0.46 31.07
CA ALA A 323 3.20 0.92 30.42
C ALA A 323 3.93 2.04 31.21
N ASP A 324 3.19 2.92 31.87
CA ASP A 324 3.71 3.97 32.75
C ASP A 324 4.28 3.43 34.06
N GLU A 325 3.70 2.36 34.60
CA GLU A 325 4.18 1.65 35.81
C GLU A 325 5.47 0.87 35.52
N GLN A 326 5.56 0.21 34.36
CA GLN A 326 6.80 -0.43 33.89
C GLN A 326 7.94 0.59 33.71
N ASN A 327 7.63 1.79 33.21
CA ASN A 327 8.63 2.83 33.01
C ASN A 327 9.11 3.42 34.35
N ARG A 328 8.22 3.56 35.34
CA ARG A 328 8.59 3.95 36.72
C ARG A 328 9.41 2.85 37.42
N TYR A 329 9.07 1.59 37.18
CA TYR A 329 9.84 0.45 37.66
C TYR A 329 11.29 0.47 37.17
N SER A 330 11.52 0.75 35.88
CA SER A 330 12.87 0.83 35.31
C SER A 330 13.76 1.90 35.98
N LYS A 331 13.15 2.86 36.69
CA LYS A 331 13.82 3.95 37.41
C LYS A 331 13.96 3.69 38.91
N GLY A 332 13.71 2.46 39.37
CA GLY A 332 14.01 2.04 40.74
C GLY A 332 12.85 2.10 41.74
N GLY A 333 11.59 2.08 41.29
CA GLY A 333 10.51 1.77 42.22
C GLY A 333 9.07 2.02 41.74
N LEU A 334 8.15 1.23 42.30
CA LEU A 334 6.71 1.48 42.27
C LEU A 334 6.24 1.79 43.70
N PRO A 335 5.69 2.98 43.96
CA PRO A 335 5.44 3.47 45.32
C PRO A 335 4.33 2.73 46.10
N TYR A 336 3.67 1.75 45.50
CA TYR A 336 2.53 1.02 46.07
C TYR A 336 2.75 -0.49 46.18
N PHE A 337 3.99 -0.96 45.99
CA PHE A 337 4.29 -2.40 46.09
C PHE A 337 3.93 -2.97 47.47
N ASP A 338 4.30 -2.28 48.55
CA ASP A 338 3.98 -2.69 49.92
C ASP A 338 2.46 -2.78 50.15
N ARG A 339 1.68 -1.93 49.46
CA ARG A 339 0.21 -1.95 49.54
C ARG A 339 -0.39 -3.14 48.80
N LEU A 340 0.16 -3.51 47.66
CA LEU A 340 -0.27 -4.69 46.90
C LEU A 340 0.07 -5.98 47.64
N GLN A 341 1.25 -6.06 48.27
CA GLN A 341 1.64 -7.23 49.07
C GLN A 341 0.75 -7.42 50.31
N ALA A 342 0.25 -6.32 50.87
CA ALA A 342 -0.71 -6.32 51.97
C ALA A 342 -2.17 -6.52 51.51
N PHE A 343 -2.46 -6.47 50.20
CA PHE A 343 -3.82 -6.56 49.69
C PHE A 343 -4.32 -8.00 49.76
N LYS A 344 -5.31 -8.24 50.63
CA LYS A 344 -6.06 -9.50 50.67
C LYS A 344 -7.32 -9.34 49.82
N LEU A 345 -7.54 -10.27 48.90
CA LEU A 345 -8.83 -10.38 48.21
C LEU A 345 -9.93 -10.56 49.27
N PRO A 346 -11.07 -9.86 49.16
CA PRO A 346 -12.21 -10.12 50.03
C PRO A 346 -12.61 -11.59 49.90
N GLU A 347 -13.00 -12.21 51.02
CA GLU A 347 -13.52 -13.58 51.01
C GLU A 347 -14.66 -13.68 49.98
N PRO A 348 -14.69 -14.72 49.14
CA PRO A 348 -15.75 -14.87 48.15
C PRO A 348 -17.09 -14.82 48.88
N ASN A 349 -17.98 -13.92 48.45
CA ASN A 349 -19.33 -13.87 48.99
C ASN A 349 -19.91 -15.28 48.89
N SER A 350 -20.16 -15.92 50.03
CA SER A 350 -20.90 -17.18 50.10
C SER A 350 -22.13 -16.98 49.25
N GLN A 351 -22.27 -17.80 48.20
CA GLN A 351 -23.33 -17.68 47.20
C GLN A 351 -24.64 -17.39 47.94
N VAL A 352 -25.21 -16.21 47.67
CA VAL A 352 -26.60 -15.96 48.02
C VAL A 352 -27.34 -17.04 47.25
N ASN A 353 -27.87 -18.05 47.94
CA ASN A 353 -28.79 -19.01 47.36
C ASN A 353 -29.94 -18.17 46.78
N ILE A 354 -29.93 -18.02 45.46
CA ILE A 354 -31.10 -17.55 44.71
C ILE A 354 -32.00 -18.78 44.64
N GLU A 355 -32.62 -19.11 45.77
CA GLU A 355 -33.79 -19.97 45.81
C GLU A 355 -35.01 -19.04 45.81
N ASP A 356 -35.80 -19.19 44.75
CA ASP A 356 -37.20 -18.81 44.57
C ASP A 356 -37.57 -17.31 44.48
N GLU A 357 -37.75 -16.85 43.23
CA GLU A 357 -38.95 -16.11 42.79
C GLU A 357 -39.38 -16.52 41.37
#